data_AF-A0A7J5XLQ6-F1
#
_entry.id   AF-A0A7J5XLQ6-F1
#
_cell.length_a   1.000
_cell.length_b   1.000
_cell.length_c   1.000
_cell.angle_alpha   90.00
_cell.angle_beta   90.00
_cell.angle_gamma   90.00
#
_symmetry.space_group_name_H-M   'P 1'
#
loop_
_entity.id
_entity.type
_entity.pdbx_description
1 polymer ?
#
loop_
_entity_poly.entity_id
_entity_poly.type
_entity_poly.pdbx_seq_one_letter_code
_entity_poly.pdbx_strand_id
1 'polypeptide(L)'
;MFDTLGEEDDNSYTDSNEIVSRTKFPESWLWSDITLPACPGRNPCDTTSVIKNVLLQDSITTWQFTGISLSTTHGICVGDSLEVIVRKEFFIDLRLPYSAVRGEQLEVKAILHNYSPDPATVRVDLIEEDNVCSSASKRGKYRQEVRIGAQTTRSVPFIIIPMKEGIPH
;
A
#
# COMPACT_ATOMS: atom_id res chain seq x y z
N MET A 1 11.81 -43.63 -12.15
CA MET A 1 10.39 -43.86 -12.50
C MET A 1 9.58 -43.15 -11.43
N PHE A 2 9.20 -41.89 -11.74
CA PHE A 2 8.23 -40.98 -11.07
C PHE A 2 8.53 -40.60 -9.60
N ASP A 3 8.53 -39.34 -9.20
CA ASP A 3 7.46 -38.37 -9.41
C ASP A 3 7.99 -36.95 -9.66
N THR A 4 7.78 -36.45 -10.87
CA THR A 4 7.70 -35.01 -11.12
C THR A 4 6.35 -34.59 -10.57
N LEU A 5 6.31 -33.94 -9.40
CA LEU A 5 5.11 -33.25 -8.94
C LEU A 5 4.84 -32.13 -9.94
N GLY A 6 4.00 -32.48 -10.91
CA GLY A 6 3.52 -31.59 -11.95
C GLY A 6 2.82 -30.41 -11.32
N GLU A 7 2.94 -29.27 -12.01
CA GLU A 7 2.07 -28.12 -11.88
C GLU A 7 0.64 -28.57 -12.27
N GLU A 8 -0.05 -29.27 -11.38
CA GLU A 8 -1.44 -29.66 -11.57
C GLU A 8 -2.36 -28.50 -11.15
N ASP A 9 -2.85 -27.79 -12.18
CA ASP A 9 -4.15 -27.12 -12.27
C ASP A 9 -4.45 -25.95 -11.29
N ASP A 10 -3.75 -24.83 -11.48
CA ASP A 10 -3.94 -23.56 -10.75
C ASP A 10 -5.07 -22.68 -11.34
N ASN A 11 -6.11 -23.26 -11.97
CA ASN A 11 -7.18 -22.52 -12.66
C ASN A 11 -8.25 -21.92 -11.71
N SER A 12 -8.11 -22.15 -10.39
CA SER A 12 -9.01 -21.60 -9.36
C SER A 12 -8.52 -20.29 -8.74
N TYR A 13 -7.25 -19.93 -8.98
CA TYR A 13 -6.63 -18.71 -8.46
C TYR A 13 -6.29 -17.77 -9.60
N THR A 14 -6.37 -16.45 -9.35
CA THR A 14 -5.90 -15.44 -10.29
C THR A 14 -4.41 -15.66 -10.59
N ASP A 15 -4.03 -15.53 -11.87
CA ASP A 15 -2.62 -15.61 -12.25
C ASP A 15 -1.84 -14.49 -11.54
N SER A 16 -0.69 -14.85 -10.98
CA SER A 16 0.27 -13.92 -10.38
C SER A 16 0.64 -12.76 -11.31
N ASN A 17 0.65 -12.97 -12.63
CA ASN A 17 0.98 -11.94 -13.61
C ASN A 17 -0.09 -10.83 -13.72
N GLU A 18 -1.33 -11.12 -13.32
CA GLU A 18 -2.44 -10.15 -13.32
C GLU A 18 -2.49 -9.34 -12.01
N ILE A 19 -1.74 -9.74 -10.99
CA ILE A 19 -1.71 -9.10 -9.68
C ILE A 19 -0.75 -7.92 -9.70
N VAL A 20 -1.30 -6.71 -9.70
CA VAL A 20 -0.50 -5.48 -9.57
C VAL A 20 -0.26 -5.16 -8.09
N SER A 21 1.02 -5.17 -7.69
CA SER A 21 1.43 -4.82 -6.33
C SER A 21 1.33 -3.32 -6.06
N ARG A 22 0.86 -2.99 -4.87
CA ARG A 22 0.86 -1.62 -4.32
C ARG A 22 2.29 -1.21 -3.99
N THR A 23 2.71 -0.02 -4.41
CA THR A 23 4.10 0.44 -4.27
C THR A 23 4.22 1.88 -3.76
N LYS A 24 3.15 2.68 -3.83
CA LYS A 24 3.17 4.09 -3.43
C LYS A 24 2.67 4.28 -2.00
N PHE A 25 3.63 4.34 -1.07
CA PHE A 25 3.37 4.52 0.37
C PHE A 25 4.08 5.76 0.95
N PRO A 26 3.87 6.98 0.39
CA PRO A 26 4.44 8.17 0.99
C PRO A 26 3.77 8.45 2.35
N GLU A 27 4.46 9.13 3.27
CA GLU A 27 3.82 9.61 4.50
C GLU A 27 3.05 10.92 4.26
N SER A 28 3.49 11.73 3.29
CA SER A 28 2.82 12.96 2.87
C SER A 28 2.88 13.11 1.35
N TRP A 29 1.82 13.67 0.77
CA TRP A 29 1.70 13.90 -0.66
C TRP A 29 0.67 15.00 -0.93
N LEU A 30 0.49 15.37 -2.20
CA LEU A 30 -0.38 16.47 -2.63
C LEU A 30 0.08 17.86 -2.16
N TRP A 31 1.39 18.09 -2.16
CA TRP A 31 1.98 19.42 -2.01
C TRP A 31 1.76 20.22 -3.30
N SER A 32 0.75 21.08 -3.34
CA SER A 32 0.44 21.88 -4.53
C SER A 32 -0.27 23.19 -4.21
N ASP A 33 0.07 24.22 -4.97
CA ASP A 33 -0.60 25.51 -4.91
C ASP A 33 -1.76 25.58 -5.91
N ILE A 34 -2.85 26.24 -5.51
CA ILE A 34 -4.03 26.46 -6.34
C ILE A 34 -4.39 27.94 -6.26
N THR A 35 -4.41 28.62 -7.41
CA THR A 35 -4.89 29.99 -7.51
C THR A 35 -6.40 29.97 -7.75
N LEU A 36 -7.17 30.50 -6.79
CA LEU A 36 -8.61 30.70 -6.97
C LEU A 36 -8.86 31.82 -8.00
N PRO A 37 -9.90 31.69 -8.85
CA PRO A 37 -10.22 32.71 -9.82
C PRO A 37 -10.59 34.02 -9.11
N ALA A 38 -10.30 35.15 -9.76
CA ALA A 38 -10.70 36.45 -9.24
C ALA A 38 -12.22 36.56 -9.16
N CYS A 39 -12.70 37.28 -8.16
CA CYS A 39 -14.11 37.62 -8.01
C CYS A 39 -14.67 38.27 -9.28
N PRO A 40 -15.74 37.72 -9.89
CA PRO A 40 -16.36 38.29 -11.08
C PRO A 40 -17.18 39.55 -10.73
N GLY A 41 -16.50 40.64 -10.40
CA GLY A 41 -16.96 42.02 -10.60
C GLY A 41 -18.23 42.51 -9.89
N ARG A 42 -18.78 41.82 -8.89
CA ARG A 42 -19.87 42.35 -8.04
C ARG A 42 -19.58 42.11 -6.57
N ASN A 43 -19.79 43.14 -5.76
CA ASN A 43 -19.83 43.05 -4.30
C ASN A 43 -21.28 42.76 -3.86
N PRO A 44 -21.51 41.79 -2.96
CA PRO A 44 -20.55 40.86 -2.39
C PRO A 44 -20.10 39.80 -3.42
N CYS A 45 -18.84 39.38 -3.32
CA CYS A 45 -18.27 38.33 -4.16
C CYS A 45 -18.80 36.97 -3.70
N ASP A 46 -19.38 36.22 -4.62
CA ASP A 46 -19.75 34.83 -4.36
C ASP A 46 -18.50 33.96 -4.18
N THR A 47 -18.63 32.89 -3.39
CA THR A 47 -17.55 31.94 -3.14
C THR A 47 -17.03 31.35 -4.45
N THR A 48 -15.76 31.64 -4.76
CA THR A 48 -15.06 31.03 -5.90
C THR A 48 -14.54 29.65 -5.51
N SER A 49 -14.63 28.68 -6.43
CA SER A 49 -14.10 27.33 -6.20
C SER A 49 -13.34 26.82 -7.43
N VAL A 50 -12.41 25.90 -7.18
CA VAL A 50 -11.65 25.18 -8.22
C VAL A 50 -11.75 23.69 -7.91
N ILE A 51 -12.02 22.88 -8.92
CA ILE A 51 -12.05 21.42 -8.80
C ILE A 51 -10.73 20.87 -9.34
N LYS A 52 -10.06 20.04 -8.54
CA LYS A 52 -8.83 19.34 -8.93
C LYS A 52 -9.03 17.84 -8.71
N ASN A 53 -8.93 17.08 -9.80
CA ASN A 53 -8.96 15.62 -9.74
C ASN A 53 -7.56 15.09 -9.45
N VAL A 54 -7.44 14.24 -8.42
CA VAL A 54 -6.17 13.63 -8.03
C VAL A 54 -6.36 12.14 -7.78
N LEU A 55 -5.35 11.36 -8.12
CA LEU A 55 -5.32 9.93 -7.82
C LEU A 55 -4.79 9.74 -6.40
N LEU A 56 -5.47 8.90 -5.63
CA LEU A 56 -5.04 8.52 -4.28
C LEU A 56 -3.80 7.62 -4.36
N GLN A 57 -3.03 7.60 -3.27
CA GLN A 57 -1.89 6.70 -3.11
C GLN A 57 -2.35 5.28 -2.75
N ASP A 58 -1.44 4.32 -2.81
CA ASP A 58 -1.75 2.91 -2.57
C ASP A 58 -1.91 2.57 -1.08
N SER A 59 -1.65 3.53 -0.19
CA SER A 59 -1.79 3.34 1.26
C SER A 59 -3.26 3.14 1.65
N ILE A 60 -3.53 2.04 2.34
CA ILE A 60 -4.84 1.76 2.94
C ILE A 60 -4.83 2.42 4.32
N THR A 61 -5.22 3.69 4.35
CA THR A 61 -5.16 4.55 5.52
C THR A 61 -6.21 5.66 5.42
N THR A 62 -6.33 6.47 6.47
CA THR A 62 -7.07 7.73 6.44
C THR A 62 -6.10 8.87 6.13
N TRP A 63 -6.31 9.53 4.99
CA TRP A 63 -5.58 10.73 4.63
C TRP A 63 -6.23 11.95 5.24
N GLN A 64 -5.43 12.87 5.77
CA GLN A 64 -5.87 14.19 6.23
C GLN A 64 -5.30 15.25 5.30
N PHE A 65 -6.17 15.93 4.56
CA PHE A 65 -5.78 17.04 3.69
C PHE A 65 -6.04 18.37 4.39
N THR A 66 -5.01 19.21 4.44
CA THR A 66 -5.11 20.54 5.03
C THR A 66 -4.78 21.59 3.97
N GLY A 67 -5.62 22.61 3.87
CA GLY A 67 -5.42 23.73 2.97
C GLY A 67 -5.06 25.00 3.74
N ILE A 68 -4.07 25.73 3.25
CA ILE A 68 -3.74 27.08 3.74
C ILE A 68 -3.94 28.03 2.58
N SER A 69 -4.74 29.08 2.80
CA SER A 69 -5.00 30.11 1.80
C SER A 69 -4.39 31.44 2.22
N LEU A 70 -3.96 32.22 1.23
CA LEU A 70 -3.42 33.56 1.41
C LEU A 70 -4.17 34.53 0.50
N SER A 71 -4.68 35.60 1.08
CA SER A 71 -5.42 36.66 0.40
C SER A 71 -4.88 38.03 0.78
N THR A 72 -4.86 38.97 -0.17
CA THR A 72 -4.45 40.36 0.09
C THR A 72 -5.45 41.12 0.96
N THR A 73 -6.73 40.73 0.93
CA THR A 73 -7.80 41.42 1.67
C THR A 73 -8.12 40.75 3.01
N HIS A 74 -7.95 39.43 3.10
CA HIS A 74 -8.33 38.64 4.29
C HIS A 74 -7.13 38.02 5.02
N GLY A 75 -5.91 38.18 4.51
CA GLY A 75 -4.71 37.62 5.12
C GLY A 75 -4.61 36.10 4.94
N ILE A 76 -4.07 35.41 5.95
CA ILE A 76 -3.89 33.95 5.97
C ILE A 76 -5.11 33.30 6.61
N CYS A 77 -5.60 32.21 6.01
CA CYS A 77 -6.64 31.37 6.59
C CYS A 77 -6.25 29.89 6.48
N VAL A 78 -6.39 29.16 7.58
CA VAL A 78 -6.18 27.70 7.64
C VAL A 78 -7.56 27.05 7.56
N GLY A 79 -7.77 26.23 6.54
CA GLY A 79 -9.01 25.48 6.38
C GLY A 79 -9.07 24.27 7.30
N ASP A 80 -10.30 23.83 7.60
CA ASP A 80 -10.52 22.58 8.31
C ASP A 80 -9.97 21.39 7.53
N SER A 81 -9.44 20.40 8.25
CA SER A 81 -8.89 19.19 7.64
C SER A 81 -9.98 18.35 7.00
N LEU A 82 -9.75 17.91 5.76
CA LEU A 82 -10.60 16.96 5.05
C LEU A 82 -10.05 15.55 5.22
N GLU A 83 -10.85 14.65 5.81
CA GLU A 83 -10.49 13.24 5.96
C GLU A 83 -10.98 12.41 4.77
N VAL A 84 -10.09 11.60 4.19
CA VAL A 84 -10.39 10.68 3.09
C VAL A 84 -9.92 9.28 3.45
N ILE A 85 -10.87 8.35 3.58
CA ILE A 85 -10.59 6.97 4.00
C ILE A 85 -10.38 6.08 2.78
N VAL A 86 -9.19 5.49 2.67
CA VAL A 86 -8.87 4.48 1.65
C VAL A 86 -8.95 3.10 2.29
N ARG A 87 -9.90 2.28 1.84
CA ARG A 87 -10.15 0.93 2.37
C ARG A 87 -10.26 -0.12 1.28
N LYS A 88 -9.86 -1.35 1.59
CA LYS A 88 -10.13 -2.58 0.82
C LYS A 88 -10.62 -3.66 1.78
N GLU A 89 -11.48 -4.56 1.30
CA GLU A 89 -12.01 -5.65 2.12
C GLU A 89 -10.96 -6.73 2.41
N PHE A 90 -10.02 -6.92 1.48
CA PHE A 90 -8.92 -7.87 1.62
C PHE A 90 -7.60 -7.25 1.16
N PHE A 91 -6.58 -7.31 2.00
CA PHE A 91 -5.24 -6.80 1.67
C PHE A 91 -4.14 -7.39 2.58
N ILE A 92 -2.89 -7.20 2.14
CA ILE A 92 -1.68 -7.53 2.90
C ILE A 92 -1.09 -6.24 3.49
N ASP A 93 -0.79 -6.27 4.79
CA ASP A 93 0.03 -5.28 5.48
C ASP A 93 1.40 -5.91 5.81
N LEU A 94 2.46 -5.42 5.17
CA LEU A 94 3.80 -5.97 5.33
C LEU A 94 4.54 -5.19 6.42
N ARG A 95 4.82 -5.85 7.55
CA ARG A 95 5.57 -5.25 8.67
C ARG A 95 7.05 -5.52 8.51
N LEU A 96 7.76 -4.49 8.04
CA LEU A 96 9.22 -4.48 7.96
C LEU A 96 9.79 -3.65 9.12
N PRO A 97 10.93 -4.07 9.71
CA PRO A 97 11.68 -3.21 10.61
C PRO A 97 12.24 -2.02 9.82
N TYR A 98 12.48 -0.91 10.51
CA TYR A 98 13.08 0.29 9.90
C TYR A 98 14.45 0.01 9.25
N SER A 99 15.23 -0.89 9.84
CA SER A 99 16.55 -1.28 9.36
C SER A 99 16.80 -2.76 9.61
N ALA A 100 17.68 -3.35 8.81
CA ALA A 100 18.16 -4.71 8.98
C ALA A 100 19.68 -4.77 8.82
N VAL A 101 20.33 -5.71 9.50
CA VAL A 101 21.78 -5.91 9.41
C VAL A 101 22.07 -6.89 8.27
N ARG A 102 23.04 -6.54 7.41
CA ARG A 102 23.45 -7.41 6.30
C ARG A 102 23.94 -8.76 6.82
N GLY A 103 23.44 -9.84 6.23
CA GLY A 103 23.81 -11.21 6.56
C GLY A 103 23.12 -11.77 7.79
N GLU A 104 22.32 -10.97 8.51
CA GLU A 104 21.53 -11.46 9.63
C GLU A 104 20.16 -11.99 9.16
N GLN A 105 19.75 -13.08 9.79
CA GLN A 105 18.42 -13.65 9.58
C GLN A 105 17.37 -12.85 10.35
N LEU A 106 16.34 -12.39 9.66
CA LEU A 106 15.17 -11.78 10.28
C LEU A 106 13.86 -12.42 9.82
N GLU A 107 12.86 -12.35 10.69
CA GLU A 107 11.48 -12.72 10.38
C GLU A 107 10.68 -11.45 10.02
N VAL A 108 10.19 -11.40 8.78
CA VAL A 108 9.22 -10.40 8.34
C VAL A 108 7.82 -11.00 8.35
N LYS A 109 6.82 -10.17 8.67
CA LYS A 109 5.43 -10.63 8.81
C LYS A 109 4.55 -9.98 7.77
N ALA A 110 3.98 -10.79 6.89
CA ALA A 110 2.86 -10.39 6.05
C ALA A 110 1.57 -10.61 6.85
N ILE A 111 0.88 -9.53 7.16
CA ILE A 111 -0.38 -9.56 7.89
C ILE A 111 -1.52 -9.50 6.87
N LEU A 112 -2.26 -10.60 6.76
CA LEU A 112 -3.45 -10.70 5.93
C LEU A 112 -4.64 -10.15 6.70
N HIS A 113 -5.30 -9.15 6.15
CA HIS A 113 -6.57 -8.62 6.66
C HIS A 113 -7.71 -9.15 5.80
N ASN A 114 -8.69 -9.80 6.43
CA ASN A 114 -9.95 -10.17 5.81
C ASN A 114 -11.11 -9.49 6.54
N TYR A 115 -11.63 -8.41 5.97
CA TYR A 115 -12.81 -7.71 6.47
C TYR A 115 -14.11 -8.18 5.79
N SER A 116 -14.04 -9.17 4.89
CA SER A 116 -15.22 -9.82 4.34
C SER A 116 -15.98 -10.62 5.42
N PRO A 117 -17.32 -10.73 5.32
CA PRO A 117 -18.11 -11.64 6.17
C PRO A 117 -17.83 -13.12 5.90
N ASP A 118 -17.11 -13.47 4.85
CA ASP A 118 -16.80 -14.85 4.48
C ASP A 118 -15.34 -15.23 4.77
N PRO A 119 -15.08 -16.47 5.21
CA PRO A 119 -13.71 -16.98 5.30
C PRO A 119 -13.11 -17.18 3.91
N ALA A 120 -11.80 -17.04 3.78
CA ALA A 120 -11.08 -17.21 2.53
C ALA A 120 -9.92 -18.18 2.69
N THR A 121 -9.64 -18.96 1.65
CA THR A 121 -8.36 -19.67 1.50
C THR A 121 -7.52 -18.87 0.52
N VAL A 122 -6.34 -18.44 0.97
CA VAL A 122 -5.53 -17.47 0.24
C VAL A 122 -4.14 -18.01 -0.01
N ARG A 123 -3.64 -17.74 -1.22
CA ARG A 123 -2.29 -18.09 -1.64
C ARG A 123 -1.40 -16.85 -1.49
N VAL A 124 -0.37 -16.97 -0.68
CA VAL A 124 0.62 -15.91 -0.45
C VAL A 124 1.93 -16.33 -1.09
N ASP A 125 2.36 -15.56 -2.09
CA ASP A 125 3.59 -15.78 -2.83
C ASP A 125 4.64 -14.75 -2.37
N LEU A 126 5.77 -15.22 -1.83
CA LEU A 126 7.00 -14.44 -1.68
C LEU A 126 7.80 -14.56 -2.98
N ILE A 127 8.02 -13.44 -3.65
CA ILE A 127 8.76 -13.37 -4.93
C ILE A 127 10.26 -13.27 -4.62
N GLU A 128 11.08 -13.86 -5.48
CA GLU A 128 12.53 -13.73 -5.44
C GLU A 128 12.99 -12.27 -5.61
N GLU A 129 14.04 -11.90 -4.88
CA GLU A 129 14.70 -10.60 -4.96
C GLU A 129 16.22 -10.81 -4.86
N ASP A 130 16.98 -10.26 -5.80
CA ASP A 130 18.43 -10.53 -5.96
C ASP A 130 19.25 -10.22 -4.70
N ASN A 131 18.83 -9.19 -3.95
CA ASN A 131 19.56 -8.71 -2.77
C ASN A 131 19.04 -9.32 -1.46
N VAL A 132 18.14 -10.30 -1.53
CA VAL A 132 17.51 -10.94 -0.38
C VAL A 132 17.58 -12.45 -0.53
N CYS A 133 18.30 -13.12 0.37
CA CYS A 133 18.26 -14.56 0.46
C CYS A 133 17.01 -15.00 1.24
N SER A 134 16.18 -15.83 0.63
CA SER A 134 14.93 -16.34 1.19
C SER A 134 14.59 -17.71 0.63
N SER A 135 13.47 -18.30 1.06
CA SER A 135 12.92 -19.53 0.48
C SER A 135 12.59 -19.42 -1.02
N ALA A 136 12.50 -18.21 -1.57
CA ALA A 136 12.22 -17.96 -2.99
C ALA A 136 13.48 -17.97 -3.88
N SER A 137 14.68 -17.72 -3.33
CA SER A 137 15.93 -17.41 -4.08
C SER A 137 16.51 -18.53 -4.98
N LYS A 138 15.83 -19.67 -5.10
CA LYS A 138 16.23 -20.76 -6.03
C LYS A 138 15.08 -21.24 -6.91
N ARG A 139 13.87 -20.75 -6.65
CA ARG A 139 12.62 -21.26 -7.22
C ARG A 139 11.79 -20.14 -7.88
N GLY A 140 12.28 -18.90 -7.89
CA GLY A 140 11.55 -17.72 -8.35
C GLY A 140 10.46 -17.23 -7.39
N LYS A 141 9.78 -18.15 -6.70
CA LYS A 141 8.76 -17.84 -5.70
C LYS A 141 8.68 -18.89 -4.60
N TYR A 142 8.25 -18.47 -3.42
CA TYR A 142 7.89 -19.33 -2.30
C TYR A 142 6.44 -19.10 -1.91
N ARG A 143 5.64 -20.17 -2.01
CA ARG A 143 4.18 -20.13 -1.90
C ARG A 143 3.70 -20.76 -0.60
N GLN A 144 2.76 -20.10 0.06
CA GLN A 144 2.04 -20.64 1.22
C GLN A 144 0.54 -20.48 1.01
N GLU A 145 -0.24 -21.53 1.30
CA GLU A 145 -1.70 -21.48 1.29
C GLU A 145 -2.22 -21.42 2.73
N VAL A 146 -3.09 -20.45 2.98
CA VAL A 146 -3.47 -20.03 4.33
C VAL A 146 -4.97 -19.79 4.37
N ARG A 147 -5.67 -20.44 5.30
CA ARG A 147 -7.09 -20.15 5.56
C ARG A 147 -7.26 -18.99 6.54
N ILE A 148 -7.92 -17.92 6.14
CA ILE A 148 -8.26 -16.78 7.00
C ILE A 148 -9.77 -16.79 7.30
N GLY A 149 -10.14 -16.53 8.55
CA GLY A 149 -11.53 -16.44 8.96
C GLY A 149 -12.19 -15.16 8.47
N ALA A 150 -13.52 -15.13 8.49
CA ALA A 150 -14.30 -13.91 8.26
C ALA A 150 -13.99 -12.85 9.32
N GLN A 151 -13.86 -11.58 8.92
CA GLN A 151 -13.57 -10.46 9.83
C GLN A 151 -12.37 -10.71 10.75
N THR A 152 -11.35 -11.42 10.27
CA THR A 152 -10.14 -11.75 11.04
C THR A 152 -8.88 -11.25 10.35
N THR A 153 -7.78 -11.30 11.11
CA THR A 153 -6.44 -11.04 10.61
C THR A 153 -5.57 -12.27 10.85
N ARG A 154 -4.69 -12.59 9.90
CA ARG A 154 -3.75 -13.73 10.02
C ARG A 154 -2.34 -13.32 9.61
N SER A 155 -1.35 -13.64 10.45
CA SER A 155 0.06 -13.39 10.15
C SER A 155 0.69 -14.58 9.43
N VAL A 156 1.44 -14.30 8.37
CA VAL A 156 2.25 -15.26 7.61
C VAL A 156 3.71 -14.82 7.74
N PRO A 157 4.54 -15.55 8.50
CA PRO A 157 5.94 -15.22 8.67
C PRO A 157 6.76 -15.67 7.45
N PHE A 158 7.76 -14.87 7.12
CA PHE A 158 8.80 -15.21 6.15
C PHE A 158 10.16 -14.93 6.75
N ILE A 159 11.09 -15.87 6.57
CA ILE A 159 12.48 -15.71 6.97
C ILE A 159 13.26 -15.18 5.77
N ILE A 160 13.96 -14.06 5.96
CA ILE A 160 14.79 -13.43 4.95
C ILE A 160 16.15 -13.04 5.52
N ILE A 161 17.14 -12.95 4.65
CA ILE A 161 18.51 -12.51 4.96
C ILE A 161 18.90 -11.44 3.93
N PRO A 162 19.10 -10.17 4.34
CA PRO A 162 19.55 -9.11 3.44
C PRO A 162 21.00 -9.35 3.04
N MET A 163 21.28 -9.40 1.74
CA MET A 163 22.60 -9.73 1.20
C MET A 163 23.41 -8.49 0.81
N LYS A 164 22.75 -7.35 0.64
CA LYS A 164 23.38 -6.08 0.25
C LYS A 164 22.99 -4.96 1.20
N GLU A 165 23.90 -4.02 1.42
CA GLU A 165 23.60 -2.78 2.15
C GLU A 165 22.62 -1.93 1.34
N GLY A 166 21.64 -1.36 2.03
CA GLY A 166 20.69 -0.42 1.45
C GLY A 166 21.33 0.94 1.15
N ILE A 167 20.64 1.75 0.36
CA ILE A 167 21.00 3.16 0.16
C ILE A 167 20.48 3.91 1.41
N PRO A 168 21.30 4.73 2.09
CA PRO A 168 20.80 5.56 3.18
C PRO A 168 19.70 6.50 2.66
N HIS A 169 18.57 6.52 3.37
CA HIS A 169 17.44 7.42 3.10
C HIS A 169 17.80 8.88 3.31
#